data_AF-A0A1S1N543-F1
#
_entry.id   AF-A0A1S1N543-F1
#
_cell.length_a   1.000
_cell.length_b   1.000
_cell.length_c   1.000
_cell.angle_alpha   90.00
_cell.angle_beta   90.00
_cell.angle_gamma   90.00
#
_symmetry.space_group_name_H-M   'P 1'
#
loop_
_entity.id
_entity.type
_entity.pdbx_description
1 polymer ?
#
loop_
_entity_poly.entity_id
_entity_poly.type
_entity_poly.pdbx_seq_one_letter_code
_entity_poly.pdbx_strand_id
1 'polypeptide(L)'
;MKFEQLLNHFDSGICVEQLQKESLLDLALLFVAVDGSVSDSELEVVKKWAATLNWNSALSLDNYISDMVAKCVHAVKVDDVEAFIQHSMKFIIDQPMRELALKIVQKVCAADGKIDRREQTAMEFLEAQV
;
A
#
# COMPACT_ATOMS: atom_id res chain seq x y z
N MET A 1 32.29 1.46 -15.47
CA MET A 1 31.91 0.30 -14.63
C MET A 1 30.90 0.70 -13.53
N LYS A 2 29.74 1.26 -13.90
CA LYS A 2 28.63 1.55 -12.96
C LYS A 2 27.32 0.82 -13.32
N PHE A 3 27.26 0.19 -14.48
CA PHE A 3 26.06 -0.47 -15.00
C PHE A 3 25.90 -1.89 -14.46
N GLU A 4 27.01 -2.63 -14.29
CA GLU A 4 27.01 -3.99 -13.75
C GLU A 4 26.70 -4.04 -12.24
N GLN A 5 27.00 -2.97 -11.49
CA GLN A 5 26.58 -2.85 -10.08
C GLN A 5 25.09 -2.55 -9.94
N LEU A 6 24.50 -1.81 -10.89
CA LEU A 6 23.05 -1.57 -10.95
C LEU A 6 22.28 -2.85 -11.30
N LEU A 7 22.80 -3.66 -12.23
CA LEU A 7 22.19 -4.96 -12.58
C LEU A 7 22.27 -5.97 -11.44
N ASN A 8 23.40 -6.05 -10.73
CA ASN A 8 23.53 -6.97 -9.58
C ASN A 8 22.58 -6.62 -8.42
N HIS A 9 22.20 -5.35 -8.27
CA HIS A 9 21.20 -4.94 -7.26
C HIS A 9 19.75 -5.22 -7.72
N PHE A 10 19.52 -5.26 -9.03
CA PHE A 10 18.25 -5.64 -9.65
C PHE A 10 18.01 -7.15 -9.61
N ASP A 11 19.07 -7.95 -9.68
CA ASP A 11 19.05 -9.42 -9.72
C ASP A 11 19.19 -10.08 -8.33
N SER A 12 19.38 -9.30 -7.26
CA SER A 12 19.60 -9.81 -5.89
C SER A 12 18.35 -9.95 -5.03
N GLY A 13 17.14 -9.87 -5.59
CA GLY A 13 15.87 -9.99 -4.85
C GLY A 13 15.49 -8.77 -3.99
N ILE A 14 16.44 -7.91 -3.65
CA ILE A 14 16.24 -6.70 -2.83
C ILE A 14 15.25 -5.71 -3.49
N CYS A 15 15.35 -5.51 -4.80
CA CYS A 15 14.40 -4.67 -5.54
C CYS A 15 12.98 -5.26 -5.52
N VAL A 16 12.86 -6.59 -5.58
CA VAL A 16 11.55 -7.27 -5.53
C VAL A 16 10.94 -7.15 -4.14
N GLU A 17 11.73 -7.35 -3.08
CA GLU A 17 11.27 -7.19 -1.69
C GLU A 17 10.87 -5.75 -1.36
N GLN A 18 11.62 -4.75 -1.83
CA GLN A 18 11.27 -3.34 -1.63
C GLN A 18 9.99 -2.98 -2.39
N LEU A 19 9.85 -3.45 -3.64
CA LEU A 19 8.65 -3.20 -4.44
C LEU A 19 7.38 -3.84 -3.83
N GLN A 20 7.52 -5.02 -3.21
CA GLN A 20 6.44 -5.64 -2.44
C GLN A 20 6.04 -4.77 -1.24
N LYS A 21 7.00 -4.24 -0.48
CA LYS A 21 6.73 -3.34 0.66
C LYS A 21 6.06 -2.04 0.23
N GLU A 22 6.53 -1.44 -0.87
CA GLU A 22 5.91 -0.26 -1.47
C GLU A 22 4.48 -0.54 -1.86
N SER A 23 4.21 -1.66 -2.54
CA SER A 23 2.86 -2.05 -2.96
C SER A 23 1.92 -2.34 -1.78
N LEU A 24 2.43 -2.93 -0.70
CA LEU A 24 1.68 -3.12 0.55
C LEU A 24 1.31 -1.78 1.20
N LEU A 25 2.26 -0.84 1.22
CA LEU A 25 2.03 0.50 1.75
C LEU A 25 1.03 1.29 0.89
N ASP A 26 1.11 1.15 -0.43
CA ASP A 26 0.18 1.76 -1.37
C ASP A 26 -1.26 1.29 -1.13
N LEU A 27 -1.47 -0.02 -0.93
CA LEU A 27 -2.77 -0.55 -0.55
C LEU A 27 -3.24 0.01 0.80
N ALA A 28 -2.40 -0.01 1.82
CA ALA A 28 -2.76 0.51 3.13
C ALA A 28 -3.20 2.00 3.05
N LEU A 29 -2.47 2.82 2.29
CA LEU A 29 -2.77 4.24 2.09
C LEU A 29 -3.98 4.49 1.19
N LEU A 30 -4.27 3.59 0.25
CA LEU A 30 -5.50 3.65 -0.53
C LEU A 30 -6.73 3.54 0.37
N PHE A 31 -6.71 2.58 1.30
CA PHE A 31 -7.82 2.36 2.23
C PHE A 31 -7.97 3.49 3.26
N VAL A 32 -6.90 4.22 3.58
CA VAL A 32 -7.00 5.48 4.36
C VAL A 32 -7.77 6.57 3.60
N ALA A 33 -7.88 6.50 2.26
CA ALA A 33 -8.46 7.54 1.43
C ALA A 33 -9.79 7.16 0.74
N VAL A 34 -10.19 5.88 0.82
CA VAL A 34 -11.22 5.30 -0.06
C VAL A 34 -12.65 5.78 0.27
N ASP A 35 -12.90 6.11 1.53
CA ASP A 35 -14.12 6.77 2.00
C ASP A 35 -14.28 8.20 1.44
N GLY A 36 -13.19 8.76 0.88
CA GLY A 36 -13.12 10.11 0.32
C GLY A 36 -12.63 11.16 1.33
N SER A 37 -12.24 10.75 2.53
CA SER A 37 -11.57 11.56 3.54
C SER A 37 -10.22 10.92 3.89
N VAL A 38 -9.36 11.61 4.65
CA VAL A 38 -8.13 11.02 5.16
C VAL A 38 -8.17 11.21 6.66
N SER A 39 -8.35 10.12 7.39
CA SER A 39 -8.40 10.17 8.85
C SER A 39 -7.00 10.11 9.46
N ASP A 40 -6.71 11.02 10.38
CA ASP A 40 -5.43 11.03 11.10
C ASP A 40 -5.22 9.73 11.91
N SER A 41 -6.29 9.11 12.42
CA SER A 41 -6.19 7.85 13.18
C SER A 41 -5.79 6.67 12.30
N GLU A 42 -6.34 6.59 11.10
CA GLU A 42 -6.02 5.54 10.12
C GLU A 42 -4.61 5.73 9.58
N LEU A 43 -4.26 6.97 9.25
CA LEU A 43 -2.91 7.32 8.81
C LEU A 43 -1.87 7.02 9.90
N GLU A 44 -2.19 7.24 11.18
CA GLU A 44 -1.31 6.88 12.29
C GLU A 44 -1.10 5.35 12.38
N VAL A 45 -2.14 4.53 12.15
CA VAL A 45 -2.01 3.07 12.08
C VAL A 45 -1.04 2.67 10.97
N VAL A 46 -1.21 3.25 9.77
CA VAL A 46 -0.31 2.98 8.64
C VAL A 46 1.12 3.43 8.95
N LYS A 47 1.32 4.63 9.47
CA LYS A 47 2.66 5.15 9.83
C LYS A 47 3.36 4.29 10.86
N LYS A 48 2.66 3.87 11.93
CA LYS A 48 3.21 2.98 12.96
C LYS A 48 3.63 1.64 12.38
N TRP A 49 2.79 1.06 11.51
CA TRP A 49 3.13 -0.19 10.84
C TRP A 49 4.31 0.01 9.87
N ALA A 50 4.30 1.05 9.06
CA ALA A 50 5.33 1.35 8.09
C ALA A 50 6.71 1.57 8.74
N ALA A 51 6.76 2.15 9.93
CA ALA A 51 7.98 2.29 10.71
C ALA A 51 8.61 0.95 11.16
N THR A 52 7.86 -0.16 11.12
CA THR A 52 8.38 -1.51 11.37
C THR A 52 8.99 -2.17 10.14
N LEU A 53 8.78 -1.59 8.96
CA LEU A 53 9.33 -2.09 7.72
C LEU A 53 10.81 -1.75 7.63
N ASN A 54 11.62 -2.70 7.19
CA ASN A 54 12.97 -2.41 6.75
C ASN A 54 12.91 -1.69 5.39
N TRP A 55 12.73 -0.36 5.45
CA TRP A 55 12.54 0.52 4.30
C TRP A 55 13.87 0.85 3.63
N ASN A 56 13.99 0.51 2.34
CA ASN A 56 15.22 0.68 1.56
C ASN A 56 14.95 1.37 0.22
N SER A 57 14.01 2.33 0.19
CA SER A 57 13.75 3.16 -0.99
C SER A 57 14.70 4.36 -1.04
N ALA A 58 14.87 4.93 -2.24
CA ALA A 58 15.59 6.18 -2.41
C ALA A 58 14.88 7.39 -1.77
N LEU A 59 13.55 7.28 -1.60
CA LEU A 59 12.72 8.25 -0.89
C LEU A 59 12.64 7.88 0.60
N SER A 60 12.64 8.90 1.47
CA SER A 60 12.31 8.69 2.86
C SER A 60 10.87 8.20 2.99
N LEU A 61 10.61 7.40 4.03
CA LEU A 61 9.30 6.82 4.27
C LEU A 61 8.20 7.89 4.39
N ASP A 62 8.45 8.98 5.13
CA ASP A 62 7.51 10.10 5.26
C ASP A 62 7.20 10.77 3.92
N ASN A 63 8.21 11.02 3.08
CA ASN A 63 8.01 11.61 1.76
C ASN A 63 7.19 10.67 0.87
N TYR A 64 7.51 9.38 0.91
CA TYR A 64 6.75 8.36 0.17
C TYR A 64 5.28 8.34 0.59
N ILE A 65 5.01 8.31 1.90
CA ILE A 65 3.64 8.32 2.43
C ILE A 65 2.90 9.58 1.98
N SER A 66 3.51 10.76 2.12
CA SER A 66 2.90 12.03 1.71
C SER A 66 2.55 12.04 0.22
N ASP A 67 3.48 11.63 -0.64
CA ASP A 67 3.28 11.58 -2.09
C ASP A 67 2.22 10.55 -2.48
N MET A 68 2.22 9.40 -1.81
CA MET A 68 1.28 8.31 -2.11
C MET A 68 -0.14 8.64 -1.65
N VAL A 69 -0.32 9.26 -0.48
CA VAL A 69 -1.65 9.75 -0.04
C VAL A 69 -2.27 10.67 -1.09
N ALA A 70 -1.49 11.59 -1.68
CA ALA A 70 -1.99 12.46 -2.74
C ALA A 70 -2.45 11.66 -3.98
N LYS A 71 -1.74 10.59 -4.35
CA LYS A 71 -2.12 9.68 -5.45
C LYS A 71 -3.37 8.88 -5.12
N CYS A 72 -3.49 8.34 -3.90
CA CYS A 72 -4.67 7.61 -3.44
C CYS A 72 -5.92 8.51 -3.48
N VAL A 73 -5.82 9.73 -2.94
CA VAL A 73 -6.91 10.72 -3.00
C VAL A 73 -7.28 11.04 -4.45
N HIS A 74 -6.31 11.11 -5.36
CA HIS A 74 -6.58 11.30 -6.78
C HIS A 74 -7.32 10.10 -7.38
N ALA A 75 -6.84 8.87 -7.15
CA ALA A 75 -7.46 7.64 -7.65
C ALA A 75 -8.92 7.52 -7.19
N VAL A 76 -9.20 7.84 -5.93
CA VAL A 76 -10.57 7.86 -5.38
C VAL A 76 -11.44 8.91 -6.06
N LYS A 77 -10.89 10.10 -6.37
CA LYS A 77 -11.63 11.17 -7.09
C LYS A 77 -11.97 10.80 -8.52
N VAL A 78 -11.16 9.97 -9.18
CA VAL A 78 -11.38 9.55 -10.57
C VAL A 78 -12.04 8.17 -10.68
N ASP A 79 -12.51 7.59 -9.56
CA ASP A 79 -13.16 6.28 -9.48
C ASP A 79 -12.28 5.11 -9.98
N ASP A 80 -10.95 5.21 -9.77
CA ASP A 80 -9.94 4.25 -10.26
C ASP A 80 -9.41 3.33 -9.15
N VAL A 81 -10.20 3.15 -8.09
CA VAL A 81 -9.81 2.39 -6.88
C VAL A 81 -9.52 0.92 -7.20
N GLU A 82 -10.38 0.25 -7.95
CA GLU A 82 -10.19 -1.17 -8.30
C GLU A 82 -8.95 -1.39 -9.16
N ALA A 83 -8.69 -0.50 -10.14
CA ALA A 83 -7.51 -0.60 -10.98
C ALA A 83 -6.23 -0.36 -10.18
N PHE A 84 -6.27 0.56 -9.21
CA PHE A 84 -5.19 0.78 -8.27
C PHE A 84 -4.90 -0.49 -7.45
N ILE A 85 -5.94 -1.13 -6.89
CA ILE A 85 -5.80 -2.39 -6.14
C ILE A 85 -5.18 -3.48 -7.03
N GLN A 86 -5.71 -3.66 -8.25
CA GLN A 86 -5.17 -4.63 -9.20
C GLN A 86 -3.70 -4.35 -9.54
N HIS A 87 -3.34 -3.08 -9.73
CA HIS A 87 -1.97 -2.69 -10.02
C HIS A 87 -1.03 -3.05 -8.87
N SER A 88 -1.37 -2.69 -7.63
CA SER A 88 -0.55 -3.02 -6.45
C SER A 88 -0.45 -4.53 -6.23
N MET A 89 -1.54 -5.27 -6.45
CA MET A 89 -1.56 -6.73 -6.32
C MET A 89 -0.73 -7.48 -7.37
N LYS A 90 -0.32 -6.85 -8.48
CA LYS A 90 0.63 -7.46 -9.45
C LYS A 90 2.03 -7.60 -8.86
N PHE A 91 2.39 -6.73 -7.94
CA PHE A 91 3.73 -6.68 -7.35
C PHE A 91 3.82 -7.46 -6.06
N ILE A 92 2.68 -7.76 -5.41
CA ILE A 92 2.62 -8.62 -4.22
C ILE A 92 2.57 -10.07 -4.70
N ILE A 93 3.73 -10.69 -4.82
CA ILE A 93 3.88 -12.00 -5.46
C ILE A 93 3.56 -13.13 -4.47
N ASP A 94 3.99 -13.00 -3.23
CA ASP A 94 3.95 -14.09 -2.25
C ASP A 94 2.61 -14.16 -1.51
N GLN A 95 2.04 -15.37 -1.37
CA GLN A 95 0.78 -15.59 -0.64
C GLN A 95 0.77 -14.99 0.78
N PRO A 96 1.82 -15.16 1.61
CA PRO A 96 1.85 -14.56 2.94
C PRO A 96 1.79 -13.03 2.92
N MET A 97 2.31 -12.40 1.85
CA MET A 97 2.25 -10.95 1.68
C MET A 97 0.85 -10.50 1.25
N ARG A 98 0.14 -11.28 0.43
CA ARG A 98 -1.27 -11.03 0.10
C ARG A 98 -2.17 -11.08 1.34
N GLU A 99 -1.98 -12.09 2.18
CA GLU A 99 -2.68 -12.18 3.47
C GLU A 99 -2.32 -11.03 4.41
N LEU A 100 -1.05 -10.60 4.41
CA LEU A 100 -0.60 -9.45 5.18
C LEU A 100 -1.27 -8.16 4.70
N ALA A 101 -1.39 -7.96 3.39
CA ALA A 101 -2.09 -6.83 2.79
C ALA A 101 -3.51 -6.72 3.34
N LEU A 102 -4.26 -7.83 3.30
CA LEU A 102 -5.62 -7.89 3.82
C LEU A 102 -5.68 -7.57 5.32
N LYS A 103 -4.79 -8.17 6.12
CA LYS A 103 -4.71 -7.93 7.58
C LYS A 103 -4.41 -6.47 7.92
N ILE A 104 -3.58 -5.79 7.14
CA ILE A 104 -3.25 -4.38 7.35
C ILE A 104 -4.46 -3.52 6.99
N VAL A 105 -5.04 -3.74 5.81
CA VAL A 105 -6.23 -3.01 5.35
C VAL A 105 -7.38 -3.13 6.35
N GLN A 106 -7.67 -4.33 6.84
CA GLN A 106 -8.69 -4.55 7.88
C GLN A 106 -8.40 -3.77 9.17
N LYS A 107 -7.13 -3.65 9.57
CA LYS A 107 -6.74 -2.84 10.75
C LYS A 107 -6.89 -1.34 10.50
N VAL A 108 -6.65 -0.88 9.29
CA VAL A 108 -6.80 0.53 8.89
C VAL A 108 -8.27 0.91 8.97
N CYS A 109 -9.15 0.22 8.25
CA CYS A 109 -10.59 0.50 8.26
C CYS A 109 -11.27 0.28 9.62
N ALA A 110 -10.67 -0.51 10.51
CA ALA A 110 -11.17 -0.68 11.88
C ALA A 110 -10.72 0.43 12.84
N ALA A 111 -9.79 1.30 12.44
CA ALA A 111 -9.11 2.23 13.34
C ALA A 111 -10.01 3.40 13.78
N ASP A 112 -10.89 3.86 12.91
CA ASP A 112 -11.84 4.94 13.19
C ASP A 112 -13.20 4.40 13.73
N GLY A 113 -13.37 3.07 13.73
CA GLY A 113 -14.54 2.35 14.20
C GLY A 113 -15.73 2.35 13.24
N LYS A 114 -15.57 2.76 11.98
CA LYS A 114 -16.64 2.82 10.97
C LYS A 114 -16.14 2.33 9.63
N ILE A 115 -16.58 1.13 9.25
CA ILE A 115 -16.39 0.64 7.88
C ILE A 115 -17.55 1.16 7.03
N ASP A 116 -17.26 1.99 6.04
CA ASP A 116 -18.22 2.50 5.09
C ASP A 116 -18.44 1.55 3.89
N ARG A 117 -19.40 1.88 3.02
CA ARG A 117 -19.74 1.03 1.87
C ARG A 117 -18.61 0.96 0.83
N ARG A 118 -17.85 2.04 0.65
CA ARG A 118 -16.75 2.11 -0.31
C ARG A 118 -15.57 1.29 0.16
N GLU A 119 -15.22 1.41 1.44
CA GLU A 119 -14.24 0.55 2.09
C GLU A 119 -14.62 -0.91 2.00
N GLN A 120 -15.88 -1.24 2.31
CA GLN A 120 -16.37 -2.61 2.22
C GLN A 120 -16.26 -3.16 0.79
N THR A 121 -16.67 -2.37 -0.21
CA THR A 121 -16.61 -2.78 -1.63
C THR A 121 -15.17 -2.97 -2.09
N ALA A 122 -14.27 -2.05 -1.72
CA ALA A 122 -12.84 -2.16 -2.03
C ALA A 122 -12.19 -3.36 -1.31
N MET A 123 -12.61 -3.64 -0.07
CA MET A 123 -12.11 -4.76 0.72
C MET A 123 -12.56 -6.10 0.13
N GLU A 124 -13.84 -6.25 -0.24
CA GLU A 124 -14.36 -7.44 -0.94
C GLU A 124 -13.60 -7.67 -2.25
N PHE A 125 -13.30 -6.60 -2.99
CA PHE A 125 -12.52 -6.68 -4.21
C PHE A 125 -11.07 -7.12 -3.95
N LEU A 126 -10.41 -6.58 -2.92
CA LEU A 126 -9.08 -7.00 -2.51
C LEU A 126 -9.05 -8.47 -2.05
N GLU A 127 -10.04 -8.90 -1.26
CA GLU A 127 -10.19 -10.28 -0.80
C GLU A 127 -10.27 -11.28 -1.96
N ALA A 128 -10.93 -10.91 -3.07
CA ALA A 128 -11.00 -11.73 -4.27
C ALA A 128 -9.65 -11.88 -5.02
N GLN A 129 -8.63 -11.09 -4.67
CA GLN A 129 -7.29 -11.13 -5.26
C GLN A 129 -6.26 -11.85 -4.37
N VAL A 130 -6.62 -12.20 -3.13
CA VAL A 130 -5.76 -12.90 -2.15
C VAL A 130 -5.85 -14.41 -2.37
#